data_AF-A0A5J4PH50-F1
#
_entry.id   AF-A0A5J4PH50-F1
#
_cell.length_a   1.000
_cell.length_b   1.000
_cell.length_c   1.000
_cell.angle_alpha   90.00
_cell.angle_beta   90.00
_cell.angle_gamma   90.00
#
_symmetry.space_group_name_H-M   'P 1'
#
loop_
_entity.id
_entity.type
_entity.pdbx_description
1 polymer ?
#
loop_
_entity_poly.entity_id
_entity_poly.type
_entity_poly.pdbx_seq_one_letter_code
_entity_poly.pdbx_strand_id
1 'polypeptide(L)' 'EQSKYWMYESINEQLKENFYNNKKIKAGLIEKEQQVLNAEFTSFTAAKKLLDTYFEELKGNKLVY' A
#
# COMPACT_ATOMS: atom_id res chain seq x y z
N GLU A 1 -18.04 24.02 3.35
CA GLU A 1 -17.51 22.85 2.61
C GLU A 1 -16.33 22.14 3.28
N GLN A 2 -15.86 22.61 4.44
CA GLN A 2 -14.71 22.04 5.16
C GLN A 2 -14.93 20.61 5.65
N SER A 3 -16.15 20.25 6.07
CA SER A 3 -16.45 18.89 6.55
C SER A 3 -16.24 17.82 5.47
N LYS A 4 -16.51 18.14 4.20
CA LYS A 4 -16.24 17.23 3.07
C LYS A 4 -14.74 17.00 2.90
N TYR A 5 -13.93 18.06 2.97
CA TYR A 5 -12.47 17.97 2.86
C TYR A 5 -11.88 17.08 3.97
N TRP A 6 -12.24 17.35 5.23
CA TRP A 6 -11.75 16.57 6.37
C TRP A 6 -12.14 15.09 6.32
N MET A 7 -13.32 14.78 5.76
CA MET A 7 -13.73 13.39 5.53
C MET A 7 -12.77 12.67 4.57
N TYR A 8 -12.44 13.29 3.43
CA TYR A 8 -11.50 12.71 2.46
C TYR A 8 -10.08 12.59 3.04
N GLU A 9 -9.59 13.62 3.74
CA GLU A 9 -8.27 13.57 4.38
C GLU A 9 -8.18 12.44 5.41
N SER A 10 -9.19 12.28 6.25
CA SER A 10 -9.21 11.21 7.27
C SER A 10 -9.19 9.81 6.64
N ILE A 11 -9.93 9.62 5.53
CA ILE A 11 -9.92 8.36 4.77
C ILE A 11 -8.52 8.11 4.19
N ASN A 12 -7.92 9.12 3.57
CA ASN A 12 -6.60 9.00 2.94
C ASN A 12 -5.51 8.69 3.96
N GLU A 13 -5.49 9.39 5.10
CA GLU A 13 -4.53 9.15 6.17
C GLU A 13 -4.69 7.73 6.73
N GLN A 14 -5.92 7.27 6.98
CA GLN A 14 -6.14 5.90 7.46
C GLN A 14 -5.69 4.84 6.45
N LEU A 15 -5.98 5.02 5.16
CA LEU A 15 -5.54 4.11 4.11
C LEU A 15 -4.01 4.06 4.00
N LYS A 16 -3.38 5.23 4.04
CA LYS A 16 -1.92 5.39 4.00
C LYS A 16 -1.27 4.73 5.21
N GLU A 17 -1.74 5.04 6.41
CA GLU A 17 -1.24 4.46 7.65
C GLU A 17 -1.35 2.93 7.62
N ASN A 18 -2.51 2.38 7.26
CA ASN A 18 -2.70 0.94 7.21
C ASN A 18 -1.79 0.25 6.18
N PHE A 19 -1.61 0.86 5.01
CA PHE A 19 -0.72 0.34 3.97
C PHE A 19 0.74 0.34 4.43
N TYR A 20 1.25 1.48 4.90
CA TYR A 20 2.65 1.60 5.29
C TYR A 20 2.96 0.93 6.63
N ASN A 21 1.98 0.68 7.50
CA ASN A 21 2.17 -0.08 8.73
C ASN A 21 2.10 -1.59 8.58
N ASN A 22 1.62 -2.10 7.43
CA ASN A 22 1.61 -3.52 7.14
C ASN A 22 3.06 -4.07 7.06
N LYS A 23 3.36 -5.12 7.83
CA LYS A 23 4.70 -5.73 7.92
C LYS A 23 5.21 -6.28 6.58
N LYS A 24 4.33 -6.92 5.80
CA LYS A 24 4.65 -7.48 4.48
C LYS A 24 4.98 -6.36 3.49
N ILE A 25 4.22 -5.26 3.54
CA ILE A 25 4.48 -4.08 2.71
C ILE A 25 5.78 -3.38 3.09
N LYS A 26 6.08 -3.21 4.40
CA LYS A 26 7.38 -2.68 4.85
C LYS A 26 8.56 -3.47 4.30
N ALA A 27 8.49 -4.80 4.35
CA ALA A 27 9.53 -5.65 3.78
C ALA A 27 9.61 -5.53 2.24
N GLY A 28 8.46 -5.55 1.56
CA GLY A 28 8.38 -5.42 0.12
C GLY A 28 8.87 -4.06 -0.41
N LEU A 29 8.68 -2.97 0.35
CA LEU A 29 9.12 -1.63 -0.04
C LEU A 29 10.63 -1.58 -0.24
N ILE A 30 11.41 -2.11 0.71
CA ILE A 30 12.88 -2.13 0.64
C ILE A 30 13.35 -2.85 -0.64
N GLU A 31 12.76 -4.02 -0.93
CA GLU A 31 13.11 -4.79 -2.12
C GLU A 31 12.73 -4.05 -3.40
N LYS A 32 11.51 -3.51 -3.47
CA LYS A 32 10.98 -2.86 -4.67
C LYS A 32 11.68 -1.53 -4.96
N GLU A 33 12.09 -0.79 -3.94
CA GLU A 33 12.92 0.41 -4.09
C GLU A 33 14.26 0.08 -4.77
N GLN A 34 14.95 -0.97 -4.32
CA GLN A 34 16.20 -1.43 -4.96
C GLN A 34 15.97 -1.86 -6.41
N GLN A 35 14.89 -2.60 -6.68
CA GLN A 35 14.55 -3.02 -8.04
C GLN A 35 14.23 -1.84 -8.97
N VAL A 36 13.63 -0.76 -8.44
CA VAL A 36 13.43 0.47 -9.21
C VAL A 36 14.75 1.17 -9.50
N LEU A 37 15.64 1.27 -8.51
CA LEU A 37 16.98 1.87 -8.68
C LEU A 37 17.83 1.09 -9.69
N ASN A 38 17.66 -0.23 -9.74
CA ASN A 38 18.33 -1.11 -10.70
C ASN A 38 17.64 -1.19 -12.07
N ALA A 39 16.57 -0.40 -12.29
CA ALA A 39 15.76 -0.41 -13.51
C ALA A 39 15.10 -1.77 -13.85
N GLU A 40 14.92 -2.65 -12.86
CA GLU A 40 14.18 -3.92 -12.99
C GLU A 40 12.66 -3.68 -13.01
N PHE A 41 12.20 -2.64 -12.30
CA PHE A 41 10.83 -2.14 -12.36
C PHE A 41 10.80 -0.63 -12.57
N THR A 42 9.70 -0.14 -13.14
CA THR A 42 9.39 1.28 -13.07
C THR A 42 8.73 1.58 -11.73
N SER A 43 8.79 2.83 -11.27
CA SER A 43 8.14 3.24 -10.02
C SER A 43 6.65 2.87 -10.00
N PHE A 44 5.98 2.93 -11.16
CA PHE A 44 4.56 2.58 -11.29
C PHE A 44 4.30 1.08 -11.16
N THR A 45 5.11 0.22 -11.81
CA THR A 45 4.90 -1.24 -11.73
C THR A 45 5.28 -1.79 -10.37
N ALA A 46 6.32 -1.23 -9.73
CA ALA A 46 6.68 -1.53 -8.35
C ALA A 46 5.55 -1.14 -7.36
N ALA A 47 5.02 0.08 -7.47
CA ALA A 47 3.91 0.53 -6.63
C ALA A 47 2.65 -0.35 -6.80
N LYS A 48 2.31 -0.71 -8.04
CA LYS A 48 1.18 -1.61 -8.32
C LYS A 48 1.36 -2.97 -7.65
N LYS A 49 2.55 -3.58 -7.76
CA LYS A 49 2.83 -4.88 -7.12
C LYS A 49 2.66 -4.83 -5.60
N LEU A 50 3.09 -3.73 -4.96
CA LEU A 50 2.91 -3.56 -3.51
C LEU A 50 1.43 -3.41 -3.15
N LEU A 51 0.65 -2.66 -3.92
CA LEU A 51 -0.80 -2.52 -3.75
C LEU A 51 -1.52 -3.87 -3.93
N ASP A 52 -1.18 -4.61 -4.98
CA ASP A 52 -1.74 -5.94 -5.25
C ASP A 52 -1.46 -6.87 -4.05
N THR A 53 -0.21 -6.89 -3.56
CA THR A 53 0.20 -7.67 -2.39
C THR A 53 -0.62 -7.31 -1.14
N TYR A 54 -0.86 -6.02 -0.89
CA TYR A 54 -1.62 -5.53 0.25
C TYR A 54 -3.09 -5.97 0.17
N PHE A 55 -3.73 -5.81 -0.99
CA PHE A 55 -5.13 -6.18 -1.15
C PHE A 55 -5.36 -7.70 -1.16
N GLU A 56 -4.41 -8.48 -1.66
CA GLU A 56 -4.45 -9.95 -1.53
C GLU A 56 -4.41 -10.40 -0.08
N GLU A 57 -3.54 -9.80 0.74
CA GLU A 57 -3.46 -10.09 2.18
C GLU A 57 -4.75 -9.71 2.91
N LEU A 58 -5.32 -8.54 2.60
CA LEU A 58 -6.61 -8.12 3.16
C LEU A 58 -7.76 -9.07 2.80
N LYS A 59 -7.76 -9.64 1.58
CA LYS A 59 -8.75 -10.65 1.16
C LYS A 59 -8.56 -11.96 1.91
N GLY A 60 -7.31 -12.39 2.12
CA GLY A 60 -6.98 -13.60 2.87
C GLY A 60 -7.44 -13.56 4.33
N ASN A 61 -7.33 -12.40 4.99
CA ASN A 61 -7.80 -12.20 6.37
C ASN A 61 -9.33 -12.21 6.54
N LYS A 62 -10.10 -12.16 5.46
CA LYS A 62 -11.57 -12.08 5.48
C LYS A 62 -12.27 -13.45 5.44
N LEU A 63 -11.51 -14.55 5.39
CA LEU A 63 -12.02 -15.93 5.21
C LEU A 63 -11.94 -16.84 6.45
N VAL A 64 -11.71 -16.28 7.64
CA VAL A 64 -11.87 -17.06 8.88
C VAL A 64 -13.24 -16.75 9.46
N TYR A 65 -14.17 -17.69 9.26
CA TYR A 65 -15.57 -17.65 9.71
C TYR A 65 -15.68 -17.56 11.24
#